data_AF-A0A3S4UQ12-F1
#
_entry.id   AF-A0A3S4UQ12-F1
#
_cell.length_a   1.000
_cell.length_b   1.000
_cell.length_c   1.000
_cell.angle_alpha   90.00
_cell.angle_beta   90.00
_cell.angle_gamma   90.00
#
_symmetry.space_group_name_H-M   'P 1'
#
loop_
_entity.id
_entity.type
_entity.pdbx_description
1 polymer ?
#
loop_
_entity_poly.entity_id
_entity_poly.type
_entity_poly.pdbx_seq_one_letter_code
_entity_poly.pdbx_strand_id
1 'polypeptide(L)'
;MALKFADYTEERFQQEGFRVVPSATVRKGAYISKNCVLMPSYVNIGAYVGEGTMVDTWATVGSCAQIGKNVHLSGGVGIGGVLEPLQANPTIIGDNCFIGARSEVVEGVIVEDGCVISMGVFIGQSTKIYDRETGEIHYGRVPAGSVVVSGSLPSKCGKYSLYCAVIVKKVDAKTLGKVGINELLRSIEE
;
A
#
# COMPACT_ATOMS: atom_id res chain seq x y z
N MET A 1 16.69 0.98 21.20
CA MET A 1 16.90 0.79 19.75
C MET A 1 16.91 2.16 19.08
N ALA A 2 17.85 2.43 18.18
CA ALA A 2 18.08 3.78 17.66
C ALA A 2 17.03 4.25 16.63
N LEU A 3 16.70 5.54 16.65
CA LEU A 3 15.93 6.20 15.58
C LEU A 3 16.83 6.51 14.39
N LYS A 4 16.27 6.50 13.16
CA LYS A 4 17.04 6.76 11.93
C LYS A 4 17.68 8.16 11.94
N PHE A 5 16.93 9.14 12.42
CA PHE A 5 17.27 10.56 12.34
C PHE A 5 17.86 11.16 13.61
N ALA A 6 18.16 10.34 14.63
CA ALA A 6 18.64 10.83 15.94
C ALA A 6 19.87 11.74 15.82
N ASP A 7 20.78 11.42 14.88
CA ASP A 7 22.05 12.12 14.67
C ASP A 7 22.10 12.82 13.29
N TYR A 8 20.95 13.12 12.66
CA TYR A 8 20.91 13.77 11.35
C TYR A 8 21.13 15.28 11.49
N THR A 9 21.98 15.84 10.63
CA THR A 9 22.14 17.29 10.45
C THR A 9 21.23 17.81 9.34
N GLU A 10 21.06 19.12 9.26
CA GLU A 10 20.28 19.76 8.20
C GLU A 10 20.86 19.50 6.81
N GLU A 11 22.19 19.57 6.65
CA GLU A 11 22.86 19.32 5.37
C GLU A 11 22.59 17.90 4.88
N ARG A 12 22.56 16.93 5.80
CA ARG A 12 22.24 15.55 5.48
C ARG A 12 20.80 15.40 5.00
N PHE A 13 19.84 16.06 5.65
CA PHE A 13 18.46 16.07 5.18
C PHE A 13 18.33 16.67 3.77
N GLN A 14 19.02 17.79 3.51
CA GLN A 14 19.03 18.42 2.18
C GLN A 14 19.65 17.52 1.11
N GLN A 15 20.75 16.82 1.43
CA GLN A 15 21.41 15.88 0.52
C GLN A 15 20.55 14.65 0.21
N GLU A 16 19.88 14.07 1.21
CA GLU A 16 19.03 12.88 1.02
C GLU A 16 17.67 13.24 0.38
N GLY A 17 17.21 14.49 0.48
CA GLY A 17 16.17 15.07 -0.37
C GLY A 17 14.74 14.58 -0.10
N PHE A 18 14.46 14.05 1.09
CA PHE A 18 13.10 13.72 1.54
C PHE A 18 12.63 14.66 2.65
N ARG A 19 11.32 14.65 2.93
CA ARG A 19 10.70 15.46 3.98
C ARG A 19 10.16 14.57 5.10
N VAL A 20 10.45 14.95 6.34
CA VAL A 20 9.97 14.27 7.55
C VAL A 20 9.18 15.29 8.36
N VAL A 21 7.85 15.16 8.36
CA VAL A 21 6.94 16.08 9.05
C VAL A 21 6.77 15.62 10.50
N PRO A 22 6.97 16.47 11.51
CA PRO A 22 6.73 16.09 12.90
C PRO A 22 5.27 15.65 13.13
N SER A 23 4.99 14.50 13.75
CA SER A 23 5.87 13.60 14.52
C SER A 23 6.23 12.27 13.81
N ALA A 24 6.50 12.28 12.50
CA ALA A 24 6.91 11.10 11.75
C ALA A 24 8.16 10.44 12.37
N THR A 25 8.08 9.12 12.58
CA THR A 25 9.11 8.35 13.28
C THR A 25 9.59 7.18 12.43
N VAL A 26 10.91 7.06 12.30
CA VAL A 26 11.55 6.00 11.49
C VAL A 26 12.60 5.28 12.32
N ARG A 27 12.55 3.95 12.36
CA ARG A 27 13.59 3.13 13.01
C ARG A 27 14.87 3.10 12.18
N LYS A 28 16.02 3.12 12.85
CA LYS A 28 17.31 2.90 12.18
C LYS A 28 17.30 1.52 11.50
N GLY A 29 17.80 1.47 10.27
CA GLY A 29 17.75 0.29 9.40
C GLY A 29 16.60 0.30 8.37
N ALA A 30 15.77 1.35 8.34
CA ALA A 30 14.88 1.62 7.22
C ALA A 30 15.52 2.55 6.19
N TYR A 31 15.21 2.34 4.91
CA TYR A 31 15.62 3.19 3.80
C TYR A 31 14.46 4.06 3.32
N ILE A 32 14.73 5.35 3.12
CA ILE A 32 13.79 6.34 2.60
C ILE A 32 14.48 6.99 1.40
N SER A 33 13.86 6.91 0.23
CA SER A 33 14.40 7.48 -1.01
C SER A 33 14.19 9.00 -1.07
N LYS A 34 14.88 9.66 -2.01
CA LYS A 34 14.68 11.08 -2.32
C LYS A 34 13.23 11.37 -2.73
N ASN A 35 12.83 12.62 -2.56
CA ASN A 35 11.48 13.14 -2.86
C ASN A 35 10.33 12.50 -2.08
N CYS A 36 10.59 11.56 -1.16
CA CYS A 36 9.57 11.02 -0.28
C CYS A 36 9.06 12.08 0.71
N VAL A 37 7.82 11.90 1.13
CA VAL A 37 7.19 12.73 2.16
C VAL A 37 6.61 11.84 3.23
N LEU A 38 7.13 11.97 4.45
CA LEU A 38 6.62 11.28 5.61
C LEU A 38 5.81 12.28 6.43
N MET A 39 4.47 12.20 6.32
CA MET A 39 3.56 12.85 7.25
C MET A 39 3.65 12.16 8.63
N PRO A 40 2.98 12.63 9.71
CA PRO A 40 3.04 11.96 11.00
C PRO A 40 2.68 10.47 10.90
N SER A 41 3.67 9.60 10.83
CA SER A 41 3.58 8.20 10.39
C SER A 41 4.70 7.38 11.03
N TYR A 42 4.67 6.06 10.83
CA TYR A 42 5.69 5.15 11.34
C TYR A 42 6.30 4.30 10.23
N VAL A 43 7.64 4.27 10.15
CA VAL A 43 8.38 3.35 9.27
C VAL A 43 9.31 2.47 10.10
N ASN A 44 9.12 1.17 9.98
CA ASN A 44 9.78 0.18 10.80
C ASN A 44 11.11 -0.30 10.18
N ILE A 45 11.93 -0.99 10.97
CA ILE A 45 13.25 -1.48 10.56
C ILE A 45 13.17 -2.42 9.33
N GLY A 46 14.15 -2.32 8.44
CA GLY A 46 14.25 -3.15 7.24
C GLY A 46 13.33 -2.73 6.10
N ALA A 47 12.40 -1.80 6.34
CA ALA A 47 11.53 -1.28 5.30
C ALA A 47 12.32 -0.49 4.25
N TYR A 48 11.84 -0.55 3.01
CA TYR A 48 12.33 0.24 1.89
C TYR A 48 11.18 1.10 1.34
N VAL A 49 11.38 2.42 1.28
CA VAL A 49 10.41 3.36 0.70
C VAL A 49 11.01 4.00 -0.55
N GLY A 50 10.46 3.66 -1.71
CA GLY A 50 10.90 4.11 -3.03
C GLY A 50 10.67 5.60 -3.31
N GLU A 51 11.38 6.13 -4.30
CA GLU A 51 11.41 7.56 -4.66
C GLU A 51 10.02 8.16 -4.89
N GLY A 52 9.81 9.39 -4.41
CA GLY A 52 8.58 10.15 -4.68
C GLY A 52 7.34 9.64 -3.93
N THR A 53 7.50 8.65 -3.04
CA THR A 53 6.38 8.06 -2.31
C THR A 53 5.86 8.98 -1.19
N MET A 54 4.53 9.06 -1.10
CA MET A 54 3.79 9.75 -0.05
C MET A 54 3.37 8.75 1.03
N VAL A 55 3.81 8.99 2.27
CA VAL A 55 3.35 8.25 3.46
C VAL A 55 2.53 9.20 4.31
N ASP A 56 1.20 9.11 4.19
CA ASP A 56 0.28 10.06 4.83
C ASP A 56 0.12 9.85 6.33
N THR A 57 -0.57 10.82 6.95
CA THR A 57 -0.82 10.89 8.37
C THR A 57 -1.45 9.60 8.90
N TRP A 58 -0.82 9.05 9.94
CA TRP A 58 -1.12 7.78 10.59
C TRP A 58 -0.95 6.53 9.73
N ALA A 59 -0.28 6.63 8.57
CA ALA A 59 0.14 5.44 7.85
C ALA A 59 1.28 4.71 8.57
N THR A 60 1.36 3.41 8.36
CA THR A 60 2.40 2.53 8.92
C THR A 60 3.05 1.73 7.81
N VAL A 61 4.38 1.78 7.72
CA VAL A 61 5.18 0.89 6.88
C VAL A 61 5.91 -0.09 7.80
N GLY A 62 5.42 -1.33 7.82
CA GLY A 62 5.88 -2.40 8.68
C GLY A 62 7.31 -2.88 8.38
N SER A 63 7.84 -3.74 9.25
CA SER A 63 9.22 -4.23 9.12
C SER A 63 9.42 -5.00 7.83
N CYS A 64 10.54 -4.74 7.15
CA CYS A 64 10.90 -5.35 5.87
C CYS A 64 9.96 -5.02 4.69
N ALA A 65 8.88 -4.25 4.88
CA ALA A 65 7.96 -3.91 3.81
C ALA A 65 8.67 -3.18 2.66
N GLN A 66 8.31 -3.51 1.42
CA GLN A 66 8.88 -2.90 0.22
C GLN A 66 7.83 -2.03 -0.45
N ILE A 67 8.05 -0.73 -0.45
CA ILE A 67 7.18 0.25 -1.09
C ILE A 67 7.89 0.78 -2.33
N GLY A 68 7.25 0.64 -3.49
CA GLY A 68 7.72 1.11 -4.78
C GLY A 68 7.87 2.63 -4.87
N LYS A 69 8.17 3.10 -6.08
CA LYS A 69 8.27 4.51 -6.43
C LYS A 69 6.90 5.11 -6.69
N ASN A 70 6.75 6.40 -6.42
CA ASN A 70 5.52 7.17 -6.65
C ASN A 70 4.27 6.51 -6.06
N VAL A 71 4.42 5.79 -4.94
CA VAL A 71 3.29 5.19 -4.25
C VAL A 71 2.63 6.27 -3.39
N HIS A 72 1.30 6.22 -3.29
CA HIS A 72 0.56 7.03 -2.33
C HIS A 72 -0.09 6.11 -1.29
N LEU A 73 0.50 6.06 -0.10
CA LEU A 73 -0.13 5.45 1.08
C LEU A 73 -0.96 6.51 1.78
N SER A 74 -2.27 6.47 1.61
CA SER A 74 -3.20 7.46 2.17
C SER A 74 -3.29 7.39 3.70
N GLY A 75 -4.00 8.34 4.30
CA GLY A 75 -4.10 8.46 5.75
C GLY A 75 -4.60 7.19 6.44
N GLY A 76 -3.85 6.74 7.46
CA GLY A 76 -4.18 5.54 8.22
C GLY A 76 -4.02 4.22 7.48
N VAL A 77 -3.30 4.19 6.35
CA VAL A 77 -2.97 2.93 5.66
C VAL A 77 -1.93 2.15 6.46
N GLY A 78 -2.16 0.87 6.71
CA GLY A 78 -1.16 -0.01 7.29
C GLY A 78 -0.62 -1.02 6.29
N ILE A 79 0.71 -1.06 6.18
CA ILE A 79 1.44 -2.08 5.44
C ILE A 79 2.11 -3.00 6.46
N GLY A 80 1.63 -4.24 6.55
CA GLY A 80 2.05 -5.21 7.55
C GLY A 80 3.53 -5.58 7.41
N GLY A 81 4.22 -5.65 8.55
CA GLY A 81 5.61 -6.09 8.60
C GLY A 81 5.74 -7.61 8.60
N VAL A 82 6.82 -8.12 8.04
CA VAL A 82 7.16 -9.55 8.05
C VAL A 82 8.63 -9.69 8.40
N LEU A 83 8.94 -10.26 9.56
CA LEU A 83 10.31 -10.59 10.00
C LEU A 83 10.52 -12.10 10.05
N GLU A 84 9.49 -12.80 10.51
CA GLU A 84 9.44 -14.25 10.53
C GLU A 84 8.15 -14.71 9.82
N PRO A 85 8.21 -15.86 9.13
CA PRO A 85 9.38 -16.72 8.98
C PRO A 85 10.38 -16.18 7.93
N LEU A 86 11.67 -16.54 8.03
CA LEU A 86 12.74 -15.94 7.21
C LEU A 86 12.56 -16.14 5.69
N GLN A 87 11.88 -17.21 5.29
CA GLN A 87 11.56 -17.52 3.90
C GLN A 87 10.33 -16.75 3.38
N ALA A 88 9.58 -16.07 4.24
CA ALA A 88 8.42 -15.31 3.81
C ALA A 88 8.87 -14.03 3.09
N ASN A 89 8.23 -13.77 1.96
CA ASN A 89 8.38 -12.47 1.33
C ASN A 89 7.76 -11.39 2.25
N PRO A 90 8.37 -10.20 2.32
CA PRO A 90 7.72 -9.08 2.97
C PRO A 90 6.47 -8.65 2.20
N THR A 91 5.64 -7.81 2.82
CA THR A 91 4.55 -7.15 2.11
C THR A 91 5.14 -6.19 1.08
N ILE A 92 4.68 -6.28 -0.17
CA ILE A 92 5.21 -5.52 -1.31
C ILE A 92 4.09 -4.69 -1.92
N ILE A 93 4.35 -3.39 -2.08
CA ILE A 93 3.52 -2.47 -2.86
C ILE A 93 4.35 -2.03 -4.06
N GLY A 94 3.90 -2.38 -5.26
CA GLY A 94 4.56 -2.06 -6.53
C GLY A 94 4.57 -0.57 -6.85
N ASP A 95 5.28 -0.21 -7.93
CA ASP A 95 5.44 1.17 -8.36
C ASP A 95 4.09 1.78 -8.79
N ASN A 96 3.93 3.08 -8.54
CA ASN A 96 2.76 3.90 -8.93
C ASN A 96 1.42 3.40 -8.36
N CYS A 97 1.43 2.66 -7.25
CA CYS A 97 0.21 2.25 -6.58
C CYS A 97 -0.43 3.41 -5.79
N PHE A 98 -1.75 3.46 -5.78
CA PHE A 98 -2.53 4.25 -4.84
C PHE A 98 -3.21 3.33 -3.83
N ILE A 99 -2.97 3.56 -2.54
CA ILE A 99 -3.61 2.83 -1.45
C ILE A 99 -4.49 3.81 -0.67
N GLY A 100 -5.80 3.63 -0.79
CA GLY A 100 -6.81 4.50 -0.20
C GLY A 100 -6.83 4.45 1.33
N ALA A 101 -7.33 5.52 1.93
CA ALA A 101 -7.31 5.71 3.38
C ALA A 101 -7.96 4.52 4.13
N ARG A 102 -7.40 4.19 5.29
CA ARG A 102 -7.88 3.11 6.19
C ARG A 102 -7.85 1.71 5.58
N SER A 103 -7.12 1.52 4.49
CA SER A 103 -6.85 0.20 3.94
C SER A 103 -5.65 -0.44 4.63
N GLU A 104 -5.61 -1.77 4.65
CA GLU A 104 -4.54 -2.54 5.28
C GLU A 104 -4.09 -3.66 4.33
N VAL A 105 -2.78 -3.78 4.10
CA VAL A 105 -2.20 -4.86 3.28
C VAL A 105 -1.13 -5.55 4.12
N VAL A 106 -1.25 -6.86 4.35
CA VAL A 106 -0.46 -7.56 5.38
C VAL A 106 0.05 -8.92 4.92
N GLU A 107 0.83 -9.58 5.78
CA GLU A 107 1.19 -11.01 5.66
C GLU A 107 1.94 -11.38 4.37
N GLY A 108 2.73 -10.46 3.81
CA GLY A 108 3.49 -10.74 2.58
C GLY A 108 2.66 -10.67 1.31
N VAL A 109 1.46 -10.07 1.36
CA VAL A 109 0.67 -9.78 0.17
C VAL A 109 1.47 -8.89 -0.79
N ILE A 110 1.33 -9.18 -2.08
CA ILE A 110 1.96 -8.41 -3.16
C ILE A 110 0.87 -7.65 -3.91
N VAL A 111 0.93 -6.33 -3.88
CA VAL A 111 0.16 -5.45 -4.77
C VAL A 111 1.09 -5.08 -5.91
N GLU A 112 0.80 -5.56 -7.11
CA GLU A 112 1.63 -5.27 -8.28
C GLU A 112 1.47 -3.82 -8.77
N ASP A 113 2.30 -3.41 -9.72
CA ASP A 113 2.42 -2.03 -10.17
C ASP A 113 1.08 -1.42 -10.66
N GLY A 114 0.92 -0.11 -10.41
CA GLY A 114 -0.19 0.67 -10.93
C GLY A 114 -1.56 0.32 -10.35
N CYS A 115 -1.64 -0.45 -9.26
CA CYS A 115 -2.92 -0.76 -8.64
C CYS A 115 -3.53 0.47 -7.94
N VAL A 116 -4.86 0.56 -7.97
CA VAL A 116 -5.63 1.55 -7.22
C VAL A 116 -6.52 0.81 -6.24
N ILE A 117 -6.13 0.83 -4.97
CA ILE A 117 -6.91 0.27 -3.87
C ILE A 117 -7.73 1.40 -3.25
N SER A 118 -9.05 1.24 -3.19
CA SER A 118 -9.96 2.21 -2.58
C SER A 118 -9.80 2.25 -1.05
N MET A 119 -10.63 3.05 -0.37
CA MET A 119 -10.66 3.12 1.09
C MET A 119 -11.23 1.84 1.71
N GLY A 120 -10.73 1.48 2.91
CA GLY A 120 -11.27 0.38 3.71
C GLY A 120 -11.13 -1.00 3.06
N VAL A 121 -10.08 -1.22 2.29
CA VAL A 121 -9.74 -2.52 1.70
C VAL A 121 -8.71 -3.22 2.57
N PHE A 122 -9.01 -4.43 3.03
CA PHE A 122 -8.21 -5.21 3.97
C PHE A 122 -7.75 -6.50 3.30
N ILE A 123 -6.46 -6.61 2.99
CA ILE A 123 -5.91 -7.74 2.22
C ILE A 123 -4.81 -8.42 3.05
N GLY A 124 -5.10 -9.61 3.56
CA GLY A 124 -4.12 -10.57 4.05
C GLY A 124 -4.09 -11.83 3.18
N GLN A 125 -3.33 -12.84 3.59
CA GLN A 125 -3.23 -14.11 2.85
C GLN A 125 -4.56 -14.89 2.83
N SER A 126 -5.43 -14.64 3.81
CA SER A 126 -6.76 -15.27 3.90
C SER A 126 -7.87 -14.48 3.21
N THR A 127 -7.59 -13.25 2.75
CA THR A 127 -8.59 -12.41 2.08
C THR A 127 -8.85 -12.94 0.67
N LYS A 128 -10.12 -13.20 0.35
CA LYS A 128 -10.56 -13.43 -1.03
C LYS A 128 -10.45 -12.15 -1.83
N ILE A 129 -9.77 -12.21 -2.97
CA ILE A 129 -9.70 -11.13 -3.95
C ILE A 129 -10.49 -11.58 -5.18
N TYR A 130 -11.74 -11.14 -5.29
CA TYR A 130 -12.65 -11.56 -6.35
C TYR A 130 -12.52 -10.65 -7.58
N ASP A 131 -12.24 -11.19 -8.74
CA ASP A 131 -12.27 -10.47 -10.01
C ASP A 131 -13.68 -10.52 -10.59
N ARG A 132 -14.38 -9.38 -10.65
CA ARG A 132 -15.76 -9.36 -11.12
C ARG A 132 -15.89 -9.57 -12.62
N GLU A 133 -14.83 -9.29 -13.40
CA GLU A 133 -14.85 -9.44 -14.87
C GLU A 133 -14.71 -10.90 -15.26
N THR A 134 -13.89 -11.67 -14.53
CA THR A 134 -13.59 -13.07 -14.85
C THR A 134 -14.33 -14.08 -13.96
N GLY A 135 -14.76 -13.65 -12.76
CA GLY A 135 -15.30 -14.53 -11.73
C GLY A 135 -14.24 -15.30 -10.94
N GLU A 136 -12.95 -15.06 -11.18
CA GLU A 136 -11.85 -15.73 -10.49
C GLU A 136 -11.66 -15.20 -9.05
N ILE A 137 -11.07 -16.03 -8.19
CA ILE A 137 -10.67 -15.64 -6.83
C ILE A 137 -9.16 -15.81 -6.69
N HIS A 138 -8.48 -14.70 -6.42
CA HIS A 138 -7.06 -14.65 -6.08
C HIS A 138 -6.86 -14.57 -4.56
N TYR A 139 -5.64 -14.92 -4.12
CA TYR A 139 -5.19 -14.79 -2.74
C TYR A 139 -3.73 -14.33 -2.74
N GLY A 140 -3.34 -13.51 -1.76
CA GLY A 140 -1.94 -13.11 -1.56
C GLY A 140 -1.37 -12.15 -2.61
N ARG A 141 -2.07 -11.90 -3.72
CA ARG A 141 -1.59 -11.06 -4.81
C ARG A 141 -2.71 -10.29 -5.50
N VAL A 142 -2.51 -8.99 -5.68
CA VAL A 142 -3.36 -8.13 -6.50
C VAL A 142 -2.64 -7.89 -7.84
N PRO A 143 -3.19 -8.34 -8.98
CA PRO A 143 -2.55 -8.20 -10.30
C PRO A 143 -2.37 -6.74 -10.73
N ALA A 144 -1.35 -6.46 -11.54
CA ALA A 144 -1.00 -5.11 -11.97
C ALA A 144 -2.18 -4.36 -12.61
N GLY A 145 -2.26 -3.05 -12.34
CA GLY A 145 -3.31 -2.18 -12.86
C GLY A 145 -4.71 -2.45 -12.31
N SER A 146 -4.86 -3.29 -11.27
CA SER A 146 -6.19 -3.57 -10.71
C SER A 146 -6.75 -2.37 -9.97
N VAL A 147 -8.03 -2.07 -10.20
CA VAL A 147 -8.83 -1.17 -9.35
C VAL A 147 -9.62 -2.02 -8.38
N VAL A 148 -9.37 -1.85 -7.09
CA VAL A 148 -9.87 -2.72 -6.02
C VAL A 148 -10.73 -1.95 -5.04
N VAL A 149 -11.90 -2.48 -4.71
CA VAL A 149 -12.79 -1.96 -3.67
C VAL A 149 -13.11 -3.02 -2.63
N SER A 150 -13.66 -2.59 -1.49
CA SER A 150 -14.24 -3.49 -0.51
C SER A 150 -15.58 -4.02 -1.03
N GLY A 151 -15.86 -5.29 -0.75
CA GLY A 151 -17.12 -5.92 -1.12
C GLY A 151 -17.40 -7.13 -0.26
N SER A 152 -18.36 -7.93 -0.69
CA SER A 152 -18.68 -9.19 -0.05
C SER A 152 -19.13 -10.25 -1.05
N LEU A 153 -18.86 -11.51 -0.71
CA LEU A 153 -19.36 -12.67 -1.44
C LEU A 153 -20.51 -13.31 -0.64
N PRO A 154 -21.65 -13.61 -1.29
CA PRO A 154 -22.77 -14.26 -0.62
C PRO A 154 -22.38 -15.69 -0.21
N SER A 155 -22.90 -16.13 0.94
CA SER A 155 -22.76 -17.51 1.37
C SER A 155 -23.61 -18.44 0.51
N LYS A 156 -23.26 -19.73 0.46
CA LYS A 156 -24.02 -20.73 -0.31
C LYS A 156 -25.49 -20.84 0.12
N CYS A 157 -25.80 -20.52 1.38
CA CYS A 157 -27.17 -20.54 1.89
C CYS A 157 -27.92 -19.20 1.70
N GLY A 158 -27.27 -18.17 1.15
CA GLY A 158 -27.86 -16.86 0.88
C GLY A 158 -28.18 -16.01 2.12
N LYS A 159 -27.90 -16.49 3.34
CA LYS A 159 -28.30 -15.82 4.60
C LYS A 159 -27.34 -14.73 5.06
N TYR A 160 -26.12 -14.73 4.58
CA TYR A 160 -25.08 -13.79 4.98
C TYR A 160 -24.07 -13.64 3.84
N SER A 161 -23.26 -12.59 3.93
CA SER A 161 -22.10 -12.41 3.07
C SER A 161 -20.85 -12.30 3.92
N LEU A 162 -19.71 -12.67 3.35
CA LEU A 162 -18.41 -12.51 3.99
C LEU A 162 -17.58 -11.51 3.18
N TYR A 163 -16.77 -10.75 3.89
CA TYR A 163 -15.89 -9.76 3.31
C TYR A 163 -14.98 -10.35 2.23
N CYS A 164 -14.77 -9.59 1.16
CA CYS A 164 -13.73 -9.81 0.16
C CYS A 164 -13.24 -8.47 -0.39
N ALA A 165 -12.03 -8.47 -0.94
CA ALA A 165 -11.62 -7.42 -1.87
C ALA A 165 -12.17 -7.76 -3.27
N VAL A 166 -12.62 -6.76 -4.02
CA VAL A 166 -13.19 -6.95 -5.36
C VAL A 166 -12.38 -6.14 -6.36
N ILE A 167 -11.76 -6.82 -7.34
CA ILE A 167 -11.22 -6.17 -8.53
C ILE A 167 -12.40 -5.83 -9.43
N VAL A 168 -12.62 -4.53 -9.63
CA VAL A 168 -13.77 -4.02 -10.41
C VAL A 168 -13.41 -3.74 -11.88
N LYS A 169 -12.13 -3.50 -12.15
CA LYS A 169 -11.59 -3.35 -13.51
C LYS A 169 -10.07 -3.37 -13.46
N LYS A 170 -9.45 -3.50 -14.63
CA LYS A 170 -8.01 -3.31 -14.83
C LYS A 170 -7.76 -2.09 -15.71
N VAL A 171 -6.77 -1.29 -15.33
CA VAL A 171 -6.36 -0.08 -16.04
C VAL A 171 -4.91 -0.19 -16.48
N ASP A 172 -4.61 0.32 -17.67
CA ASP A 172 -3.24 0.43 -18.13
C ASP A 172 -2.53 1.67 -17.57
N ALA A 173 -1.19 1.66 -17.61
CA ALA A 173 -0.37 2.77 -17.11
C ALA A 173 -0.67 4.10 -17.82
N LYS A 174 -1.12 4.06 -19.08
CA LYS A 174 -1.45 5.25 -19.88
C LYS A 174 -2.75 5.90 -19.41
N THR A 175 -3.71 5.11 -18.95
CA THR A 175 -5.00 5.52 -18.41
C THR A 175 -4.82 6.08 -17.00
N LEU A 176 -4.01 5.44 -16.16
CA LEU A 176 -3.64 5.92 -14.82
C LEU A 176 -3.00 7.32 -14.85
N GLY A 177 -2.16 7.62 -15.84
CA GLY A 177 -1.54 8.94 -15.97
C GLY A 177 -2.45 10.04 -16.51
N LYS A 178 -3.60 9.69 -17.10
CA LYS A 178 -4.53 10.64 -17.74
C LYS A 178 -5.81 10.86 -16.93
N VAL A 179 -6.30 9.81 -16.28
CA VAL A 179 -7.57 9.77 -15.58
C VAL A 179 -7.29 9.93 -14.08
N GLY A 180 -7.91 10.91 -13.44
CA GLY A 180 -7.73 11.11 -12.00
C GLY A 180 -8.23 9.91 -11.20
N ILE A 181 -7.57 9.58 -10.08
CA ILE A 181 -7.96 8.47 -9.19
C ILE A 181 -9.46 8.53 -8.82
N ASN A 182 -9.98 9.73 -8.54
CA ASN A 182 -11.38 9.93 -8.22
C ASN A 182 -12.32 9.55 -9.37
N GLU A 183 -11.91 9.72 -10.61
CA GLU A 183 -12.70 9.37 -11.79
C GLU A 183 -12.69 7.86 -12.04
N LEU A 184 -11.54 7.21 -11.83
CA LEU A 184 -11.43 5.74 -11.84
C LEU A 184 -12.36 5.09 -10.80
N LEU A 185 -12.46 5.68 -9.62
CA LEU A 185 -13.32 5.17 -8.54
C LEU A 185 -14.81 5.54 -8.71
N ARG A 186 -15.17 6.57 -9.49
CA ARG A 186 -16.58 6.91 -9.77
C ARG A 186 -17.18 6.06 -10.87
N SER A 187 -16.38 5.66 -11.86
CA SER A 187 -16.78 4.81 -12.98
C SER A 187 -16.79 3.31 -12.62
N ILE A 188 -17.19 2.95 -11.40
CA ILE A 188 -17.22 1.56 -10.93
C ILE A 188 -18.54 0.87 -11.31
N GLU A 189 -19.64 1.62 -11.42
CA GLU A 189 -20.97 1.08 -11.73
C GLU A 189 -21.24 0.92 -13.24
N GLU A 190 -20.37 1.47 -14.08
CA GLU A 190 -20.30 1.20 -15.52
C GLU A 190 -19.52 -0.09 -15.80
#